data_AF-X1NR20-F1
#
_entry.id   AF-X1NR20-F1
#
_cell.length_a   1.000
_cell.length_b   1.000
_cell.length_c   1.000
_cell.angle_alpha   90.00
_cell.angle_beta   90.00
_cell.angle_gamma   90.00
#
_symmetry.space_group_name_H-M   'P 1'
#
loop_
_entity.id
_entity.type
_entity.pdbx_description
1 polymer ?
#
loop_
_entity_poly.entity_id
_entity_poly.type
_entity_poly.pdbx_seq_one_letter_code
_entity_poly.pdbx_strand_id
1 'polypeptide(L)'
;MAKLKAPLMSLGASGAIGKTLVFFPWKGLDCAREFVIPANPKSTKQVTQRNLLTAAVAEFHAALYDEDDVTAWKLFASTFPTPRTGFNAMCRAHIMQALGDGTWVRMHDVTIVPK
;
A
#
# COMPACT_ATOMS: atom_id res chain seq x y z
N MET A 1 -17.51 0.57 -23.55
CA MET A 1 -16.28 0.81 -24.32
C MET A 1 -16.62 0.61 -25.78
N ALA A 2 -16.40 1.62 -26.63
CA ALA A 2 -16.73 1.49 -28.05
C ALA A 2 -15.75 0.50 -28.69
N LYS A 3 -16.27 -0.58 -29.28
CA LYS A 3 -15.48 -1.44 -30.17
C LYS A 3 -15.26 -0.66 -31.46
N LEU A 4 -14.01 -0.35 -31.79
CA LEU A 4 -13.69 0.37 -33.01
C LEU A 4 -13.59 -0.61 -34.16
N LYS A 5 -14.27 -0.33 -35.28
CA LYS A 5 -13.90 -0.95 -36.56
C LYS A 5 -12.71 -0.15 -37.10
N ALA A 6 -11.53 -0.78 -37.06
CA ALA A 6 -10.24 -0.20 -37.42
C ALA A 6 -9.86 1.02 -36.55
N PRO A 7 -9.15 0.84 -35.42
CA PRO A 7 -8.64 1.96 -34.62
C PRO A 7 -7.58 2.72 -35.44
N LEU A 8 -7.99 3.71 -36.25
CA LEU A 8 -7.10 4.42 -37.16
C LEU A 8 -6.29 3.46 -38.07
N MET A 9 -6.92 2.92 -39.12
CA MET A 9 -6.23 2.16 -40.18
C MET A 9 -5.56 0.82 -39.79
N SER A 10 -6.04 0.11 -38.76
CA SER A 10 -5.77 -1.34 -38.60
C SER A 10 -4.30 -1.76 -38.40
N LEU A 11 -3.48 -0.96 -37.70
CA LEU A 11 -2.05 -1.25 -37.48
C LEU A 11 -1.65 -1.50 -36.00
N GLY A 12 -2.58 -1.91 -35.14
CA GLY A 12 -2.26 -2.13 -33.73
C GLY A 12 -1.88 -0.83 -33.00
N ALA A 13 -2.58 0.26 -33.32
CA ALA A 13 -2.35 1.58 -32.75
C ALA A 13 -2.41 1.52 -31.21
N SER A 14 -1.34 1.99 -30.57
CA SER A 14 -1.23 2.08 -29.11
C SER A 14 -0.77 3.48 -28.69
N GLY A 15 -1.25 3.94 -27.53
CA GLY A 15 -0.86 5.22 -26.96
C GLY A 15 -1.95 6.29 -27.00
N ALA A 16 -1.60 7.48 -26.52
CA ALA A 16 -2.53 8.60 -26.38
C ALA A 16 -2.39 9.59 -27.54
N ILE A 17 -3.50 9.91 -28.21
CA ILE A 17 -3.57 11.01 -29.18
C ILE A 17 -4.04 12.26 -28.45
N GLY A 18 -3.25 13.32 -28.50
CA GLY A 18 -3.62 14.65 -27.99
C GLY A 18 -3.99 14.73 -26.51
N LYS A 19 -3.69 13.69 -25.71
CA LYS A 19 -4.20 13.53 -24.33
C LYS A 19 -5.73 13.61 -24.23
N THR A 20 -6.42 13.17 -25.28
CA THR A 20 -7.89 13.11 -25.32
C THR A 20 -8.39 11.69 -25.48
N LEU A 21 -7.69 10.86 -26.28
CA LEU A 21 -8.05 9.47 -26.53
C LEU A 21 -6.83 8.56 -26.38
N VAL A 22 -7.03 7.37 -25.84
CA VAL A 22 -6.00 6.32 -25.70
C VAL A 22 -6.46 5.06 -26.43
N PHE A 23 -5.62 4.56 -27.32
CA PHE A 23 -5.79 3.31 -28.03
C PHE A 23 -4.95 2.22 -27.37
N PHE A 24 -5.51 1.04 -27.17
CA PHE A 24 -4.80 -0.11 -26.63
C PHE A 24 -5.56 -1.40 -26.93
N PRO A 25 -4.85 -2.54 -27.06
CA PRO A 25 -5.49 -3.84 -27.15
C PRO A 25 -6.04 -4.24 -25.77
N TRP A 26 -7.29 -4.69 -25.72
CA TRP A 26 -7.90 -5.23 -24.51
C TRP A 26 -8.55 -6.58 -24.80
N LYS A 27 -7.97 -7.66 -24.25
CA LYS A 27 -8.44 -9.05 -24.44
C LYS A 27 -8.68 -9.40 -25.92
N GLY A 28 -7.74 -9.02 -26.79
CA GLY A 28 -7.83 -9.27 -28.24
C GLY A 28 -8.80 -8.36 -29.00
N LEU A 29 -9.38 -7.34 -28.34
CA LEU A 29 -10.20 -6.32 -28.97
C LEU A 29 -9.46 -4.99 -29.03
N ASP A 30 -9.53 -4.35 -30.19
CA ASP A 30 -9.05 -2.99 -30.36
C ASP A 30 -10.02 -1.99 -29.74
N CYS A 31 -9.52 -1.27 -28.74
CA CYS A 31 -10.33 -0.41 -27.90
C CYS A 31 -9.77 1.01 -27.87
N ALA A 32 -10.67 2.00 -27.84
CA ALA A 32 -10.34 3.36 -27.45
C ALA A 32 -11.07 3.75 -26.17
N ARG A 33 -10.39 4.54 -25.34
CA ARG A 33 -10.98 5.21 -24.17
C ARG A 33 -10.58 6.66 -24.14
N GLU A 34 -11.37 7.47 -23.44
CA GLU A 34 -11.00 8.83 -23.08
C GLU A 34 -9.71 8.81 -22.25
N PHE A 35 -8.83 9.78 -22.50
CA PHE A 35 -7.64 9.99 -21.71
C PHE A 35 -8.04 10.52 -20.34
N VAL A 36 -8.16 9.62 -19.38
CA VAL A 36 -8.42 9.97 -17.99
C VAL A 36 -7.09 10.36 -17.34
N ILE A 37 -6.93 11.62 -16.97
CA ILE A 37 -5.91 12.03 -16.00
C ILE A 37 -6.43 11.63 -14.62
N PRO A 38 -5.80 10.67 -13.93
CA PRO A 38 -6.22 10.35 -12.57
C PRO A 38 -6.04 11.60 -11.71
N ALA A 39 -7.11 12.05 -11.06
CA ALA A 39 -6.95 13.01 -9.99
C ALA A 39 -6.13 12.31 -8.88
N ASN A 40 -4.99 12.90 -8.50
CA ASN A 40 -4.29 12.53 -7.27
C ASN A 40 -4.58 13.60 -6.20
N PRO A 41 -5.81 13.66 -5.67
CA PRO A 41 -6.14 14.66 -4.67
C PRO A 41 -5.22 14.47 -3.46
N LYS A 42 -4.70 15.57 -2.93
CA LYS A 42 -4.01 15.62 -1.64
C LYS A 42 -5.01 16.11 -0.59
N SER A 43 -6.12 15.39 -0.42
CA SER A 43 -7.11 15.77 0.58
C SER A 43 -6.53 15.67 1.98
N THR A 44 -7.03 16.48 2.92
CA THR A 44 -6.62 16.46 4.32
C THR A 44 -6.68 15.04 4.89
N LYS A 45 -7.76 14.29 4.63
CA LYS A 45 -7.92 12.90 5.08
C LYS A 45 -6.80 11.98 4.56
N GLN A 46 -6.40 12.09 3.30
CA GLN A 46 -5.31 11.28 2.74
C GLN A 46 -3.95 11.68 3.33
N VAL A 47 -3.72 12.97 3.58
CA VAL A 47 -2.49 13.44 4.25
C VAL A 47 -2.44 12.92 5.69
N THR A 48 -3.54 12.98 6.44
CA THR A 48 -3.63 12.44 7.80
C THR A 48 -3.23 10.97 7.83
N GLN A 49 -3.82 10.12 6.98
CA GLN A 49 -3.50 8.69 6.95
C GLN A 49 -2.04 8.42 6.54
N ARG A 50 -1.49 9.18 5.58
CA ARG A 50 -0.06 9.08 5.23
C ARG A 50 0.85 9.46 6.40
N ASN A 51 0.54 10.54 7.11
CA ASN A 51 1.34 10.99 8.24
C ASN A 51 1.34 9.98 9.40
N LEU A 52 0.20 9.33 9.67
CA LEU A 52 0.12 8.27 10.68
C LEU A 52 1.03 7.08 10.33
N LEU A 53 1.01 6.65 9.06
CA LEU A 53 1.90 5.59 8.60
C LEU A 53 3.37 6.03 8.64
N THR A 54 3.68 7.26 8.21
CA THR A 54 5.04 7.82 8.28
C THR A 54 5.58 7.84 9.70
N ALA A 55 4.75 8.23 10.69
CA ALA A 55 5.13 8.22 12.09
C ALA A 55 5.43 6.80 12.60
N ALA A 56 4.58 5.83 12.25
CA ALA A 56 4.81 4.43 12.64
C ALA A 56 6.11 3.86 12.03
N VAL A 57 6.41 4.16 10.77
CA VAL A 57 7.65 3.72 10.12
C VAL A 57 8.88 4.39 10.74
N ALA A 58 8.78 5.68 11.07
CA ALA A 58 9.86 6.40 11.76
C ALA A 58 10.16 5.78 13.13
N GLU A 59 9.13 5.43 13.89
CA GLU A 59 9.27 4.74 15.17
C GLU A 59 9.94 3.38 15.01
N PHE A 60 9.57 2.59 13.99
CA PHE A 60 10.22 1.29 13.73
C PHE A 60 11.73 1.42 13.53
N HIS A 61 12.16 2.42 12.75
CA HIS A 61 13.58 2.63 12.48
C HIS A 61 14.32 3.28 13.66
N ALA A 62 13.64 4.12 14.45
CA ALA A 62 14.24 4.76 15.62
C ALA A 62 14.44 3.79 16.79
N ALA A 63 13.61 2.75 16.89
CA ALA A 63 13.66 1.79 17.98
C ALA A 63 14.88 0.85 17.93
N LEU A 64 15.63 0.76 16.82
CA LEU A 64 16.85 -0.05 16.69
C LEU A 64 16.69 -1.50 17.19
N TYR A 65 15.56 -2.14 16.86
CA TYR A 65 15.24 -3.51 17.30
C TYR A 65 16.35 -4.51 16.97
N ASP A 66 16.70 -5.33 17.96
CA ASP A 66 17.59 -6.46 17.79
C ASP A 66 16.84 -7.71 17.23
N GLU A 67 17.55 -8.83 17.14
CA GLU A 67 16.99 -10.06 16.57
C GLU A 67 15.86 -10.66 17.42
N ASP A 68 15.96 -10.56 18.74
CA ASP A 68 14.96 -11.07 19.67
C ASP A 68 13.70 -10.21 19.64
N ASP A 69 13.85 -8.88 19.59
CA ASP A 69 12.75 -7.94 19.42
C ASP A 69 11.99 -8.18 18.11
N VAL A 70 12.72 -8.36 17.01
CA VAL A 70 12.13 -8.68 15.70
C VAL A 70 11.40 -10.02 15.75
N THR A 71 11.92 -11.00 16.49
CA THR A 71 11.28 -12.30 16.67
C THR A 71 10.02 -12.20 17.54
N ALA A 72 10.03 -11.39 18.59
CA ALA A 72 8.85 -11.08 19.40
C ALA A 72 7.74 -10.45 18.55
N TRP A 73 8.09 -9.50 17.67
CA TRP A 73 7.13 -8.90 16.73
C TRP A 73 6.58 -9.92 15.71
N LYS A 74 7.41 -10.86 15.23
CA LYS A 74 6.95 -11.95 14.35
C LYS A 74 5.99 -12.90 15.07
N LEU A 75 6.26 -13.23 16.33
CA LEU A 75 5.38 -14.05 17.17
C LEU A 75 4.06 -13.31 17.45
N PHE A 76 4.11 -12.02 17.77
CA PHE A 76 2.90 -11.22 17.93
C PHE A 76 2.09 -11.19 16.62
N ALA A 77 2.75 -11.02 15.48
CA ALA A 77 2.10 -11.03 14.17
C ALA A 77 1.39 -12.36 13.85
N SER A 78 1.91 -13.50 14.32
CA SER A 78 1.31 -14.83 14.07
C SER A 78 0.06 -15.09 14.90
N THR A 79 -0.22 -14.30 15.95
CA THR A 79 -1.47 -14.39 16.73
C THR A 79 -2.70 -13.95 15.95
N PHE A 80 -2.51 -13.22 14.83
CA PHE A 80 -3.62 -12.72 14.03
C PHE A 80 -4.07 -13.73 12.98
N PRO A 81 -5.38 -13.80 12.67
CA PRO A 81 -5.91 -14.71 11.67
C PRO A 81 -5.48 -14.37 10.23
N THR A 82 -4.98 -13.15 10.01
CA THR A 82 -4.49 -12.71 8.70
C THR A 82 -2.96 -12.78 8.68
N PRO A 83 -2.34 -13.41 7.65
CA PRO A 83 -0.88 -13.46 7.54
C PRO A 83 -0.32 -12.05 7.42
N ARG A 84 0.58 -11.68 8.34
CA ARG A 84 1.26 -10.37 8.36
C ARG A 84 2.68 -10.51 8.91
N THR A 85 3.55 -9.60 8.54
CA THR A 85 4.92 -9.51 9.08
C THR A 85 4.93 -8.81 10.44
N GLY A 86 5.99 -8.98 11.23
CA GLY A 86 6.19 -8.26 12.49
C GLY A 86 6.15 -6.75 12.32
N PHE A 87 6.79 -6.24 11.26
CA PHE A 87 6.70 -4.82 10.87
C PHE A 87 5.27 -4.34 10.66
N ASN A 88 4.46 -5.08 9.91
CA ASN A 88 3.05 -4.72 9.68
C ASN A 88 2.24 -4.76 10.98
N ALA A 89 2.55 -5.67 11.89
CA ALA A 89 1.89 -5.76 13.19
C ALA A 89 2.23 -4.57 14.10
N MET A 90 3.52 -4.18 14.17
CA MET A 90 3.96 -3.00 14.91
C MET A 90 3.32 -1.73 14.36
N CYS A 91 3.46 -1.49 13.05
CA CYS A 91 2.90 -0.30 12.40
C CYS A 91 1.39 -0.19 12.62
N ARG A 92 0.68 -1.32 12.54
CA ARG A 92 -0.76 -1.36 12.83
C ARG A 92 -1.03 -0.95 14.27
N ALA A 93 -0.36 -1.55 15.26
CA ALA A 93 -0.59 -1.22 16.67
C ALA A 93 -0.34 0.27 16.96
N HIS A 94 0.74 0.83 16.41
CA HIS A 94 1.06 2.26 16.55
C HIS A 94 -0.04 3.17 15.94
N ILE A 95 -0.51 2.84 14.73
CA ILE A 95 -1.60 3.58 14.07
C ILE A 95 -2.90 3.47 14.86
N MET A 96 -3.23 2.29 15.36
CA MET A 96 -4.46 2.04 16.11
C MET A 96 -4.49 2.83 17.43
N GLN A 97 -3.36 2.93 18.15
CA GLN A 97 -3.25 3.86 19.30
C GLN A 97 -3.49 5.31 18.88
N ALA A 98 -2.90 5.77 17.78
CA ALA A 98 -3.08 7.15 17.32
C ALA A 98 -4.54 7.46 16.91
N LEU A 99 -5.31 6.43 16.56
CA LEU A 99 -6.75 6.52 16.28
C LEU A 99 -7.63 6.36 17.54
N GLY A 100 -7.02 6.12 18.71
CA GLY A 100 -7.72 5.94 19.99
C GLY A 100 -8.30 4.54 20.19
N ASP A 101 -7.96 3.56 19.35
CA ASP A 101 -8.48 2.19 19.41
C ASP A 101 -7.34 1.21 19.73
N GLY A 102 -7.06 1.04 21.02
CA GLY A 102 -6.05 0.12 21.54
C GLY A 102 -4.79 0.81 22.07
N THR A 103 -3.92 -0.01 22.67
CA THR A 103 -2.68 0.45 23.31
C THR A 103 -1.49 -0.12 22.54
N TRP A 104 -0.59 0.74 22.07
CA TRP A 104 0.71 0.32 21.57
C TRP A 104 1.74 0.41 22.68
N VAL A 105 2.56 -0.63 22.77
CA VAL A 105 3.70 -0.72 23.67
C VAL A 105 4.88 -1.19 22.83
N ARG A 106 6.02 -0.52 22.99
CA ARG A 106 7.26 -0.91 22.33
C ARG A 106 7.73 -2.26 22.89
N MET A 107 7.89 -3.26 22.05
CA MET A 107 8.58 -4.52 22.38
C MET A 107 10.06 -4.32 22.04
N HIS A 108 10.87 -3.96 23.04
CA HIS A 108 12.31 -3.72 22.94
C HIS A 108 12.99 -4.38 24.15
N ASP A 109 14.23 -4.86 23.98
CA ASP A 109 15.01 -5.58 24.99
C ASP A 109 14.30 -6.87 25.44
N VAL A 110 13.64 -7.54 24.50
CA VAL A 110 12.93 -8.79 24.77
C VAL A 110 13.95 -9.93 24.82
N THR A 111 13.82 -10.83 25.81
CA THR A 111 14.58 -12.09 25.84
C THR A 111 13.69 -13.26 25.45
N ILE A 112 14.08 -14.00 24.41
CA ILE A 112 13.36 -15.20 23.98
C ILE A 112 14.14 -16.44 24.40
N VAL A 113 13.61 -17.17 25.38
CA VAL A 113 14.18 -18.46 25.79
C VAL A 113 13.37 -19.57 25.12
N PRO A 114 13.91 -20.28 24.10
CA PRO A 114 13.26 -21.44 23.54
C PRO A 114 13.15 -22.54 24.61
N LYS A 115 11.99 -23.21 24.65
CA LYS A 115 11.74 -24.33 25.55
C LYS A 115 12.30 -25.64 24.99
#